data_AF-S7SXJ2-F1
#
_entry.id   AF-S7SXJ2-F1
#
_cell.length_a   1.000
_cell.length_b   1.000
_cell.length_c   1.000
_cell.angle_alpha   90.00
_cell.angle_beta   90.00
_cell.angle_gamma   90.00
#
_symmetry.space_group_name_H-M   'P 1'
#
loop_
_entity.id
_entity.type
_entity.pdbx_description
1 polymer ?
#
loop_
_entity_poly.entity_id
_entity_poly.type
_entity_poly.pdbx_seq_one_letter_code
_entity_poly.pdbx_strand_id
1 'polypeptide(L)'
;MPVVHTASPPMLAIPKVILDHYHMSLSRFVQYLCEEGQGKRLSFAKEEGEFLYFHIESPLSPAGEGPFLFHLDGTLRIPVKKEKTFSLPEIHAHYLLLYNLSMISRYETEWWSELLHSYPSKAYTFILEFLSVSAEKVPLLLHEYLMRKFLG
;
A
#
# COMPACT_ATOMS: atom_id res chain seq x y z
N MET A 1 0.95 10.26 1.90
CA MET A 1 0.02 11.42 1.82
C MET A 1 -1.31 10.93 1.28
N PRO A 2 -2.46 11.48 1.72
CA PRO A 2 -3.77 11.07 1.21
C PRO A 2 -3.90 11.51 -0.26
N VAL A 3 -4.32 10.59 -1.12
CA VAL A 3 -4.73 10.88 -2.50
C VAL A 3 -6.21 11.26 -2.48
N VAL A 4 -6.54 12.35 -3.16
CA VAL A 4 -7.91 12.87 -3.25
C VAL A 4 -8.51 12.49 -4.62
N HIS A 5 -9.64 11.79 -4.62
CA HIS A 5 -10.45 11.52 -5.80
C HIS A 5 -11.42 12.68 -6.01
N THR A 6 -11.21 13.50 -7.03
CA THR A 6 -12.13 14.61 -7.34
C THR A 6 -12.42 14.69 -8.83
N ALA A 7 -13.72 14.59 -9.15
CA ALA A 7 -14.37 14.82 -10.45
C ALA A 7 -14.17 13.77 -11.56
N SER A 8 -15.14 13.76 -12.49
CA SER A 8 -15.19 12.94 -13.72
C SER A 8 -14.49 13.69 -14.88
N PRO A 9 -13.60 13.06 -15.65
CA PRO A 9 -13.10 11.69 -15.48
C PRO A 9 -12.30 11.56 -14.17
N PRO A 10 -12.35 10.40 -13.47
CA PRO A 10 -11.74 10.24 -12.15
C PRO A 10 -10.27 10.68 -12.18
N MET A 11 -9.99 11.82 -11.55
CA MET A 11 -8.64 12.37 -11.47
C MET A 11 -7.98 11.97 -10.15
N LEU A 12 -6.70 11.64 -10.26
CA LEU A 12 -5.82 11.34 -9.16
C LEU A 12 -4.92 12.55 -8.92
N ALA A 13 -4.97 13.13 -7.73
CA ALA A 13 -4.05 14.20 -7.33
C ALA A 13 -2.92 13.62 -6.44
N ILE A 14 -1.67 13.82 -6.86
CA ILE A 14 -0.47 13.45 -6.10
C ILE A 14 0.32 14.72 -5.75
N PRO A 15 0.64 14.97 -4.47
CA PRO A 15 1.45 16.13 -4.09
C PRO A 15 2.83 16.15 -4.76
N LYS A 16 3.27 17.31 -5.27
CA LYS A 16 4.56 17.48 -5.94
C LYS A 16 5.77 17.13 -5.10
N VAL A 17 5.67 17.27 -3.78
CA VAL A 17 6.72 16.88 -2.83
C VAL A 17 7.15 15.41 -2.97
N ILE A 18 6.32 14.57 -3.61
CA ILE A 18 6.71 13.19 -3.95
C ILE A 18 7.94 13.13 -4.87
N LEU A 19 8.12 14.12 -5.75
CA LEU A 19 9.25 14.21 -6.66
C LEU A 19 10.56 14.35 -5.89
N ASP A 20 10.56 15.20 -4.86
CA ASP A 20 11.70 15.40 -3.97
C ASP A 20 11.99 14.15 -3.14
N HIS A 21 10.93 13.52 -2.60
CA HIS A 21 11.04 12.28 -1.85
C HIS A 21 11.62 11.12 -2.67
N TYR A 22 11.28 11.05 -3.96
CA TYR A 22 11.76 10.00 -4.85
C TYR A 22 13.07 10.38 -5.56
N HIS A 23 13.55 11.60 -5.37
CA HIS A 23 14.70 12.17 -6.07
C HIS A 23 14.57 12.03 -7.60
N MET A 24 13.39 12.34 -8.14
CA MET A 24 13.06 12.21 -9.57
C MET A 24 12.60 13.53 -10.17
N SER A 25 12.94 13.76 -11.45
CA SER A 25 12.23 14.78 -12.25
C SER A 25 10.78 14.36 -12.50
N LEU A 26 9.92 15.31 -12.84
CA LEU A 26 8.53 15.03 -13.21
C LEU A 26 8.43 13.97 -14.31
N SER A 27 9.19 14.13 -15.40
CA SER A 27 9.18 13.19 -16.53
C SER A 27 9.55 11.78 -16.12
N ARG A 28 10.58 11.64 -15.26
CA ARG A 28 11.01 10.35 -14.72
C ARG A 28 9.98 9.75 -13.79
N PHE A 29 9.34 10.56 -12.95
CA PHE A 29 8.29 10.10 -12.04
C PHE A 29 7.06 9.61 -12.80
N VAL A 30 6.62 10.35 -13.83
CA VAL A 30 5.51 9.92 -14.70
C VAL A 30 5.83 8.59 -15.37
N GLN A 31 7.02 8.44 -15.96
CA GLN A 31 7.46 7.18 -16.55
C GLN A 31 7.46 6.04 -15.53
N TYR A 32 8.08 6.26 -14.36
CA TYR A 32 8.09 5.29 -13.27
C TYR A 32 6.68 4.86 -12.87
N LEU A 33 5.77 5.82 -12.70
CA LEU A 33 4.40 5.53 -12.28
C LEU A 33 3.68 4.69 -13.35
N CYS A 34 3.83 5.03 -14.63
CA CYS A 34 3.22 4.29 -15.73
C CYS A 34 3.81 2.89 -15.94
N GLU A 35 5.02 2.60 -15.46
CA GLU A 35 5.66 1.28 -15.58
C GLU A 35 5.27 0.32 -14.44
N GLU A 36 4.87 0.86 -13.28
CA GLU A 36 4.59 0.09 -12.06
C GLU A 36 3.12 -0.34 -11.95
N GLY A 37 2.90 -1.64 -11.73
CA GLY A 37 1.62 -2.26 -11.35
C GLY A 37 0.35 -1.54 -11.84
N GLN A 38 -0.43 -0.98 -10.91
CA GLN A 38 -1.67 -0.26 -11.22
C GLN A 38 -1.47 1.14 -11.80
N GLY A 39 -0.27 1.71 -11.71
CA GLY A 39 0.07 3.00 -12.31
C GLY A 39 0.08 2.97 -13.84
N LYS A 40 0.14 1.78 -14.47
CA LYS A 40 -0.13 1.57 -15.91
C LYS A 40 -1.50 2.08 -16.39
N ARG A 41 -2.45 2.26 -15.46
CA ARG A 41 -3.81 2.76 -15.73
C ARG A 41 -3.91 4.27 -15.58
N LEU A 42 -2.79 4.95 -15.39
CA LEU A 42 -2.71 6.38 -15.18
C LEU A 42 -2.02 7.04 -16.35
N SER A 43 -2.61 8.12 -16.84
CA SER A 43 -2.00 9.03 -17.80
C SER A 43 -1.83 10.41 -17.17
N PHE A 44 -0.65 11.00 -17.31
CA PHE A 44 -0.38 12.33 -16.77
C PHE A 44 -1.26 13.38 -17.47
N ALA A 45 -2.00 14.15 -16.69
CA ALA A 45 -2.94 15.14 -17.20
C ALA A 45 -2.32 16.54 -17.20
N LYS A 46 -1.92 17.02 -16.02
CA LYS A 46 -1.38 18.36 -15.83
C LYS A 46 -0.68 18.53 -14.50
N GLU A 47 0.05 19.63 -14.40
CA GLU A 47 0.63 20.15 -13.17
C GLU A 47 -0.11 21.43 -12.78
N GLU A 48 -0.64 21.51 -11.56
CA GLU A 48 -1.36 22.70 -11.09
C GLU A 48 -1.15 22.88 -9.58
N GLY A 49 -0.73 24.09 -9.16
CA GLY A 49 -0.41 24.39 -7.76
C GLY A 49 0.64 23.43 -7.20
N GLU A 50 0.35 22.83 -6.05
CA GLU A 50 1.22 21.85 -5.37
C GLU A 50 0.95 20.39 -5.75
N PHE A 51 0.17 20.14 -6.80
CA PHE A 51 -0.29 18.81 -7.17
C PHE A 51 0.03 18.44 -8.64
N LEU A 52 0.30 17.15 -8.82
CA LEU A 52 0.38 16.46 -10.09
C LEU A 52 -0.94 15.71 -10.30
N TYR A 53 -1.55 15.91 -11.47
CA TYR A 53 -2.84 15.31 -11.78
C TYR A 53 -2.69 14.23 -12.84
N PHE A 54 -3.35 13.10 -12.60
CA PHE A 54 -3.41 11.97 -13.52
C PHE A 54 -4.85 11.58 -13.83
N HIS A 55 -5.12 11.20 -15.07
CA HIS A 55 -6.38 10.58 -15.46
C HIS A 55 -6.34 9.09 -15.11
N ILE A 56 -7.42 8.59 -14.51
CA ILE A 56 -7.59 7.16 -14.21
C ILE A 56 -8.37 6.53 -15.38
N GLU A 57 -7.69 5.71 -16.18
CA GLU A 57 -8.28 5.05 -17.36
C GLU A 57 -9.20 3.89 -16.98
N SER A 58 -8.90 3.21 -15.88
CA SER A 58 -9.75 2.16 -15.29
C SER A 58 -9.63 2.16 -13.78
N PRO A 59 -10.68 1.76 -13.04
CA PRO A 59 -10.68 1.82 -11.58
C PRO A 59 -9.46 1.14 -10.95
N LEU A 60 -8.84 1.82 -10.01
CA LEU A 60 -7.80 1.26 -9.15
C LEU A 60 -8.47 0.35 -8.12
N SER A 61 -7.83 -0.76 -7.78
CA SER A 61 -8.39 -1.79 -6.89
C SER A 61 -7.50 -2.01 -5.66
N PRO A 62 -8.08 -2.18 -4.46
CA PRO A 62 -7.34 -2.49 -3.24
C PRO A 62 -6.41 -3.70 -3.33
N ALA A 63 -6.79 -4.71 -4.10
CA ALA A 63 -6.00 -5.91 -4.35
C ALA A 63 -4.92 -5.72 -5.46
N GLY A 64 -4.60 -4.47 -5.77
CA GLY A 64 -3.65 -4.07 -6.80
C GLY A 64 -2.19 -4.39 -6.50
N GLU A 65 -1.41 -4.47 -7.57
CA GLU A 65 0.04 -4.30 -7.49
C GLU A 65 0.37 -2.80 -7.36
N GLY A 66 1.57 -2.51 -6.84
CA GLY A 66 2.04 -1.15 -6.54
C GLY A 66 1.91 -0.12 -7.69
N PRO A 67 2.28 1.14 -7.44
CA PRO A 67 2.96 1.67 -6.26
C PRO A 67 2.01 2.21 -5.19
N PHE A 68 0.70 1.99 -5.35
CA PHE A 68 -0.29 2.50 -4.42
C PHE A 68 -0.64 1.50 -3.32
N LEU A 69 -0.85 2.04 -2.12
CA LEU A 69 -1.35 1.32 -0.96
C LEU A 69 -2.74 1.83 -0.63
N PHE A 70 -3.65 0.92 -0.32
CA PHE A 70 -5.00 1.26 0.08
C PHE A 70 -5.08 1.27 1.60
N HIS A 71 -5.64 2.32 2.16
CA HIS A 71 -5.90 2.40 3.59
C HIS A 71 -7.34 1.99 3.91
N LEU A 72 -7.59 1.58 5.15
CA LEU A 72 -8.91 1.12 5.62
C LEU A 72 -9.98 2.23 5.57
N ASP A 73 -9.58 3.50 5.51
CA ASP A 73 -10.46 4.65 5.29
C ASP A 73 -10.90 4.83 3.82
N GLY A 74 -10.54 3.89 2.94
CA GLY A 74 -10.80 3.96 1.50
C GLY A 74 -9.89 4.90 0.73
N THR A 75 -8.88 5.51 1.38
CA THR A 75 -7.94 6.40 0.68
C THR A 75 -6.81 5.62 0.02
N LEU A 76 -6.43 6.09 -1.16
CA LEU A 76 -5.21 5.65 -1.83
C LEU A 76 -4.02 6.44 -1.28
N ARG A 77 -2.88 5.79 -1.11
CA ARG A 77 -1.66 6.41 -0.60
C ARG A 77 -0.46 5.93 -1.40
N ILE A 78 0.46 6.83 -1.69
CA ILE A 78 1.78 6.48 -2.24
C ILE A 78 2.83 6.55 -1.11
N PRO A 79 3.72 5.56 -0.97
CA PRO A 79 4.82 5.63 -0.02
C PRO A 79 5.75 6.80 -0.32
N VAL A 80 6.35 7.40 0.70
CA VAL A 80 7.35 8.48 0.51
C VAL A 80 8.77 7.94 0.34
N LYS A 81 8.99 6.65 0.60
CA LYS A 81 10.29 5.99 0.42
C LYS A 81 10.15 4.85 -0.58
N LYS A 82 10.61 5.08 -1.81
CA LYS A 82 10.51 4.11 -2.91
C LYS A 82 11.24 2.81 -2.58
N GLU A 83 12.40 2.84 -1.92
CA GLU A 83 13.19 1.64 -1.64
C GLU A 83 12.51 0.69 -0.64
N LYS A 84 11.43 1.14 0.00
CA LYS A 84 10.62 0.35 0.94
C LYS A 84 9.28 -0.10 0.36
N THR A 85 9.03 0.10 -0.94
CA THR A 85 7.82 -0.43 -1.58
C THR A 85 7.97 -1.92 -1.82
N PHE A 86 7.04 -2.68 -1.27
CA PHE A 86 6.83 -4.07 -1.62
C PHE A 86 6.12 -4.12 -2.98
N SER A 87 6.77 -4.70 -3.99
CA SER A 87 6.27 -4.72 -5.37
C SER A 87 5.11 -5.69 -5.60
N LEU A 88 4.93 -6.65 -4.69
CA LEU A 88 3.83 -7.61 -4.75
C LEU A 88 2.54 -7.02 -4.14
N PRO A 89 1.36 -7.56 -4.51
CA PRO A 89 0.11 -7.15 -3.89
C PRO A 89 0.18 -7.25 -2.37
N GLU A 90 -0.41 -6.28 -1.68
CA GLU A 90 -0.30 -6.12 -0.22
C GLU A 90 -0.66 -7.40 0.57
N ILE A 91 -1.61 -8.19 0.07
CA ILE A 91 -2.00 -9.46 0.66
C ILE A 91 -0.82 -10.45 0.82
N HIS A 92 0.17 -10.40 -0.09
CA HIS A 92 1.37 -11.24 0.01
C HIS A 92 2.25 -10.80 1.19
N ALA A 93 2.32 -9.50 1.49
CA ALA A 93 3.06 -9.02 2.65
C ALA A 93 2.40 -9.51 3.94
N HIS A 94 1.07 -9.39 4.05
CA HIS A 94 0.32 -9.93 5.18
C HIS A 94 0.55 -11.43 5.33
N TYR A 95 0.44 -12.19 4.24
CA TYR A 95 0.66 -13.63 4.25
C TYR A 95 2.07 -14.01 4.73
N LEU A 96 3.12 -13.40 4.17
CA LEU A 96 4.50 -13.70 4.52
C LEU A 96 4.80 -13.37 5.99
N LEU A 97 4.32 -12.22 6.47
CA LEU A 97 4.53 -11.81 7.85
C LEU A 97 3.75 -12.69 8.84
N LEU A 98 2.48 -12.99 8.56
CA LEU A 98 1.68 -13.90 9.38
C LEU A 98 2.27 -15.32 9.40
N TYR A 99 2.74 -15.81 8.26
CA TYR A 99 3.42 -17.10 8.17
C TYR A 99 4.69 -17.12 9.04
N ASN A 100 5.56 -16.12 8.90
CA ASN A 100 6.76 -16.02 9.74
C ASN A 100 6.41 -15.91 11.23
N LEU A 101 5.40 -15.11 11.58
CA LEU A 101 4.95 -14.97 12.96
C LEU A 101 4.43 -16.30 13.52
N SER A 102 3.74 -17.09 12.69
CA SER A 102 3.26 -18.44 13.06
C SER A 102 4.39 -19.45 13.27
N MET A 103 5.50 -19.28 12.55
CA MET A 103 6.69 -20.11 12.74
C MET A 103 7.37 -19.73 14.06
N ILE A 104 7.58 -18.43 14.30
CA ILE A 104 8.18 -17.96 15.56
C ILE A 104 7.29 -18.40 16.73
N SER A 105 5.96 -18.27 16.65
CA SER A 105 5.04 -18.67 17.75
C SER A 105 5.06 -20.14 18.09
N ARG A 106 5.41 -20.99 17.12
CA ARG A 106 5.51 -22.43 17.31
C ARG A 106 6.90 -22.86 17.80
N TYR A 107 7.96 -22.24 17.30
CA TYR A 107 9.32 -22.76 17.45
C TYR A 107 10.20 -21.95 18.41
N GLU A 108 9.86 -20.69 18.70
CA GLU A 108 10.64 -19.80 19.58
C GLU A 108 9.88 -19.53 20.90
N THR A 109 9.44 -20.59 21.58
CA THR A 109 8.56 -20.48 22.75
C THR A 109 9.17 -19.70 23.91
N GLU A 110 10.49 -19.82 24.13
CA GLU A 110 11.22 -19.07 25.16
C GLU A 110 11.24 -17.57 24.83
N TRP A 111 11.56 -17.21 23.59
CA TRP A 111 11.54 -15.82 23.12
C TRP A 111 10.14 -15.20 23.25
N TRP A 112 9.08 -15.94 22.92
CA TRP A 112 7.71 -15.46 23.12
C TRP A 112 7.34 -15.27 24.58
N SER A 113 7.77 -16.18 25.46
CA SER A 113 7.58 -16.02 26.89
C SER A 113 8.26 -14.75 27.38
N GLU A 114 9.53 -14.52 27.00
CA GLU A 114 10.25 -13.30 27.35
C GLU A 114 9.57 -12.04 26.77
N LEU A 115 9.11 -12.09 25.52
CA LEU A 115 8.42 -10.98 24.87
C LEU A 115 7.16 -10.56 25.64
N LEU A 116 6.39 -11.52 26.16
CA LEU A 116 5.16 -11.29 26.92
C LEU A 116 5.44 -10.77 28.35
N HIS A 117 6.53 -11.19 28.97
CA HIS A 117 6.92 -10.75 30.31
C HIS A 117 7.70 -9.43 30.30
N SER A 118 8.35 -9.10 29.18
CA SER A 118 9.05 -7.84 29.00
C SER A 118 8.04 -6.70 28.87
N TYR A 119 8.13 -5.69 29.74
CA TYR A 119 7.45 -4.38 29.63
C TYR A 119 7.43 -3.89 28.17
N PRO A 120 6.38 -3.19 27.68
CA PRO A 120 5.96 -3.16 26.28
C PRO A 120 7.15 -2.91 25.37
N SER A 121 7.72 -4.02 24.91
CA SER A 121 8.86 -3.96 24.01
C SER A 121 8.32 -3.42 22.69
N LYS A 122 9.13 -2.61 22.00
CA LYS A 122 8.74 -2.08 20.69
C LYS A 122 8.24 -3.20 19.76
N ALA A 123 8.89 -4.37 19.81
CA ALA A 123 8.52 -5.55 19.04
C ALA A 123 7.10 -6.05 19.35
N TYR A 124 6.73 -6.15 20.63
CA TYR A 124 5.39 -6.59 21.03
C TYR A 124 4.30 -5.65 20.51
N THR A 125 4.50 -4.33 20.67
CA THR A 125 3.57 -3.32 20.14
C THR A 125 3.44 -3.41 18.61
N PHE A 126 4.55 -3.59 17.88
CA PHE A 126 4.51 -3.76 16.43
C PHE A 126 3.75 -5.03 16.01
N ILE A 127 3.94 -6.14 16.71
CA ILE A 127 3.23 -7.39 16.41
C ILE A 127 1.73 -7.23 16.62
N LEU A 128 1.31 -6.65 17.76
CA LEU A 128 -0.11 -6.42 18.04
C LEU A 128 -0.76 -5.49 17.01
N GLU A 129 -0.11 -4.38 16.68
CA GLU A 129 -0.61 -3.45 15.67
C GLU A 129 -0.72 -4.12 14.29
N PHE A 130 0.31 -4.87 13.89
CA PHE A 130 0.30 -5.62 12.63
C PHE A 130 -0.83 -6.66 12.59
N LEU A 131 -1.05 -7.40 13.68
CA LEU A 131 -2.14 -8.37 13.78
C LEU A 131 -3.51 -7.68 13.69
N SER A 132 -3.68 -6.53 14.38
CA SER A 132 -4.91 -5.74 14.32
C SER A 132 -5.21 -5.27 12.90
N VAL A 133 -4.23 -4.65 12.22
CA VAL A 133 -4.37 -4.20 10.83
C VAL A 133 -4.65 -5.38 9.90
N SER A 134 -3.96 -6.51 10.09
CA SER A 134 -4.15 -7.71 9.26
C SER A 134 -5.55 -8.30 9.41
N ALA A 135 -6.10 -8.32 10.62
CA ALA A 135 -7.44 -8.83 10.90
C ALA A 135 -8.53 -8.07 10.11
N GLU A 136 -8.34 -6.78 9.88
CA GLU A 136 -9.26 -5.96 9.10
C GLU A 136 -8.94 -5.98 7.59
N LYS A 137 -7.67 -5.81 7.21
CA LYS A 137 -7.29 -5.66 5.79
C LYS A 137 -7.33 -6.97 5.01
N VAL A 138 -6.95 -8.09 5.61
CA VAL A 138 -6.86 -9.37 4.87
C VAL A 138 -8.23 -9.80 4.32
N PRO A 139 -9.33 -9.80 5.10
CA PRO A 139 -10.65 -10.10 4.57
C PRO A 139 -11.08 -9.17 3.43
N LEU A 140 -10.80 -7.86 3.56
CA LEU A 140 -11.13 -6.87 2.54
C LEU A 140 -10.36 -7.10 1.24
N LEU A 141 -9.04 -7.29 1.31
CA LEU A 141 -8.19 -7.54 0.14
C LEU A 141 -8.58 -8.84 -0.58
N LEU A 142 -8.91 -9.88 0.18
CA LEU A 142 -9.37 -11.15 -0.39
C LEU A 142 -10.76 -11.01 -1.04
N HIS A 143 -11.68 -10.32 -0.38
CA HIS A 143 -13.01 -10.04 -0.94
C HIS A 143 -12.88 -9.33 -2.29
N GLU A 144 -12.14 -8.23 -2.35
CA GLU A 144 -11.89 -7.46 -3.58
C GLU A 144 -11.30 -8.32 -4.70
N TYR A 145 -10.31 -9.15 -4.38
CA TYR A 145 -9.72 -10.08 -5.35
C TYR A 145 -10.73 -11.10 -5.89
N LEU A 146 -11.50 -11.74 -4.99
CA LEU A 146 -12.47 -12.76 -5.36
C LEU A 146 -13.62 -12.17 -6.19
N MET A 147 -14.16 -11.03 -5.78
CA MET A 147 -15.22 -10.34 -6.52
C MET A 147 -14.75 -10.02 -7.94
N ARG A 148 -13.53 -9.49 -8.08
CA ARG A 148 -12.98 -9.18 -9.40
C ARG A 148 -12.72 -10.41 -10.26
N LYS A 149 -12.30 -11.53 -9.66
CA LYS A 149 -11.99 -12.76 -10.40
C LYS A 149 -13.24 -13.52 -10.87
N PHE A 150 -14.33 -13.44 -10.11
CA PHE A 150 -15.52 -14.26 -10.34
C PHE A 150 -16.76 -13.48 -10.82
N LEU A 151 -16.79 -12.15 -10.67
CA LEU A 151 -17.93 -11.31 -11.07
C LEU A 151 -17.56 -10.16 -12.03
N GLY A 152 -16.26 -9.99 -12.34
CA GLY A 152 -15.77 -9.04 -13.35
C GLY A 152 -15.43 -9.72 -14.66
#